data_AF-A0A2G8JRH9-F1
#
_entry.id   AF-A0A2G8JRH9-F1
#
_cell.length_a   1.000
_cell.length_b   1.000
_cell.length_c   1.000
_cell.angle_alpha   90.00
_cell.angle_beta   90.00
_cell.angle_gamma   90.00
#
_symmetry.space_group_name_H-M   'P 1'
#
loop_
_entity.id
_entity.type
_entity.pdbx_description
1 polymer ?
#
loop_
_entity_poly.entity_id
_entity_poly.type
_entity_poly.pdbx_seq_one_letter_code
_entity_poly.pdbx_strand_id
1 'polypeptide(L)'
;MSLKQLPLHMVASRTSGALSLLQQLLKVSPKDAKLAKDSEGSIPLFCSIESGNLAVAKELLLTHKQDQILSMKDSNKDTALHIACRKAEGDMIKLLVDSGAQVDIQNDDGHTPLHITAWLGDVTTLKYLYHVKANPDICDKVSALYLLRSSLTCPPQPLHTRYRRYFVFS
;
A
#
# COMPACT_ATOMS: atom_id res chain seq x y z
N MET A 1 -23.05 -12.31 14.19
CA MET A 1 -22.44 -12.14 12.85
C MET A 1 -21.07 -12.78 12.90
N SER A 2 -20.91 -13.99 12.35
CA SER A 2 -19.66 -14.75 12.49
C SER A 2 -18.57 -14.18 11.57
N LEU A 3 -17.40 -13.97 12.16
CA LEU A 3 -16.19 -13.42 11.57
C LEU A 3 -15.69 -14.39 10.48
N LYS A 4 -15.83 -14.02 9.19
CA LYS A 4 -15.39 -14.83 8.05
C LYS A 4 -13.89 -14.69 7.81
N GLN A 5 -13.06 -15.10 8.75
CA GLN A 5 -11.63 -15.29 8.47
C GLN A 5 -11.47 -16.56 7.65
N LEU A 6 -11.47 -16.42 6.31
CA LEU A 6 -11.30 -17.57 5.41
C LEU A 6 -9.91 -18.21 5.64
N PRO A 7 -9.77 -19.53 5.47
CA PRO A 7 -8.48 -20.23 5.60
C PRO A 7 -7.38 -19.61 4.75
N LEU A 8 -7.75 -18.95 3.65
CA LEU A 8 -6.82 -18.27 2.74
C LEU A 8 -6.12 -17.08 3.39
N HIS A 9 -6.82 -16.30 4.23
CA HIS A 9 -6.23 -15.20 5.02
C HIS A 9 -5.24 -15.76 6.05
N MET A 10 -5.63 -16.82 6.75
CA MET A 10 -4.78 -17.44 7.76
C MET A 10 -3.48 -17.95 7.15
N VAL A 11 -3.56 -18.66 6.00
CA VAL A 11 -2.38 -19.13 5.29
C VAL A 11 -1.53 -17.95 4.80
N ALA A 12 -2.16 -16.87 4.33
CA ALA A 12 -1.44 -15.70 3.86
C ALA A 12 -0.65 -14.98 4.97
N SER A 13 -1.15 -14.98 6.21
CA SER A 13 -0.44 -14.43 7.38
C SER A 13 0.66 -15.33 7.94
N ARG A 14 0.82 -16.57 7.44
CA ARG A 14 1.83 -17.50 7.97
C ARG A 14 3.22 -17.07 7.52
N THR A 15 4.16 -17.05 8.46
CA THR A 15 5.57 -16.77 8.20
C THR A 15 6.35 -17.98 7.65
N SER A 16 5.84 -19.21 7.83
CA SER A 16 6.49 -20.44 7.36
C SER A 16 5.50 -21.51 6.88
N GLY A 17 5.94 -22.31 5.89
CA GLY A 17 5.15 -23.40 5.31
C GLY A 17 3.87 -22.96 4.58
N ALA A 18 3.76 -21.67 4.25
CA ALA A 18 2.54 -21.09 3.71
C ALA A 18 2.29 -21.46 2.25
N LEU A 19 3.34 -21.53 1.42
CA LEU A 19 3.22 -21.66 -0.04
C LEU A 19 2.56 -22.97 -0.47
N SER A 20 3.00 -24.10 0.09
CA SER A 20 2.42 -25.42 -0.23
C SER A 20 0.96 -25.50 0.19
N LEU A 21 0.61 -24.99 1.38
CA LEU A 21 -0.76 -24.92 1.85
C LEU A 21 -1.62 -24.00 0.98
N LEU A 22 -1.07 -22.84 0.59
CA LEU A 22 -1.73 -21.88 -0.29
C LEU A 22 -2.10 -22.53 -1.62
N GLN A 23 -1.15 -23.23 -2.26
CA GLN A 23 -1.36 -23.90 -3.53
C GLN A 23 -2.42 -25.00 -3.45
N GLN A 24 -2.43 -25.79 -2.38
CA GLN A 24 -3.48 -26.81 -2.17
C GLN A 24 -4.84 -26.15 -1.96
N LEU A 25 -4.89 -25.06 -1.19
CA LEU A 25 -6.12 -24.35 -0.90
C LEU A 25 -6.68 -23.65 -2.14
N LEU A 26 -5.83 -23.06 -2.99
CA LEU A 26 -6.24 -22.39 -4.22
C LEU A 26 -6.86 -23.36 -5.25
N LYS A 27 -6.50 -24.65 -5.23
CA LYS A 27 -7.10 -25.67 -6.11
C LYS A 27 -8.56 -25.96 -5.77
N VAL A 28 -8.91 -25.91 -4.47
CA VAL A 28 -10.25 -26.22 -3.98
C VAL A 28 -11.10 -24.97 -3.74
N SER A 29 -10.46 -23.80 -3.67
CA SER A 29 -11.13 -22.52 -3.39
C SER A 29 -11.85 -21.97 -4.62
N PRO A 30 -12.93 -21.21 -4.44
CA PRO A 30 -13.54 -20.47 -5.53
C PRO A 30 -12.56 -19.45 -6.11
N LYS A 31 -12.73 -19.10 -7.39
CA LYS A 31 -11.84 -18.15 -8.10
C LYS A 31 -11.75 -16.80 -7.40
N ASP A 32 -12.87 -16.35 -6.83
CA ASP A 32 -12.97 -15.04 -6.16
C ASP A 32 -12.43 -15.04 -4.72
N ALA A 33 -11.95 -16.19 -4.22
CA ALA A 33 -11.43 -16.29 -2.85
C ALA A 33 -10.27 -15.32 -2.58
N LYS A 34 -9.48 -14.97 -3.61
CA LYS A 34 -8.36 -14.01 -3.52
C LYS A 34 -8.82 -12.56 -3.31
N LEU A 35 -10.07 -12.24 -3.62
CA LEU A 35 -10.66 -10.90 -3.46
C LEU A 35 -11.63 -10.83 -2.27
N ALA A 36 -11.90 -11.96 -1.65
CA ALA A 36 -12.76 -12.02 -0.47
C ALA A 36 -12.09 -11.26 0.67
N LYS A 37 -12.84 -10.35 1.30
CA LYS A 37 -12.39 -9.60 2.46
C LYS A 37 -12.69 -10.35 3.75
N ASP A 38 -11.77 -10.28 4.71
CA ASP A 38 -11.98 -10.75 6.07
C ASP A 38 -12.76 -9.74 6.93
N SER A 39 -12.82 -9.98 8.24
CA SER A 39 -13.50 -9.09 9.19
C SER A 39 -12.86 -7.71 9.34
N GLU A 40 -11.61 -7.54 8.94
CA GLU A 40 -10.91 -6.25 8.94
C GLU A 40 -11.00 -5.54 7.58
N GLY A 41 -11.74 -6.12 6.62
CA GLY A 41 -11.82 -5.61 5.26
C GLY A 41 -10.55 -5.88 4.45
N SER A 42 -9.71 -6.80 4.91
CA SER A 42 -8.44 -7.16 4.27
C SER A 42 -8.63 -8.33 3.32
N ILE A 43 -8.03 -8.26 2.14
CA ILE A 43 -7.90 -9.41 1.25
C ILE A 43 -6.65 -10.24 1.63
N PRO A 44 -6.53 -11.52 1.21
CA PRO A 44 -5.38 -12.35 1.54
C PRO A 44 -4.03 -11.73 1.15
N LEU A 45 -3.98 -10.94 0.06
CA LEU A 45 -2.77 -10.22 -0.33
C LEU A 45 -2.30 -9.23 0.73
N PHE A 46 -3.21 -8.54 1.43
CA PHE A 46 -2.82 -7.61 2.49
C PHE A 46 -2.20 -8.36 3.66
N CYS A 47 -2.77 -9.51 4.05
CA CYS A 47 -2.23 -10.37 5.09
C CYS A 47 -0.81 -10.87 4.77
N SER A 48 -0.52 -11.20 3.50
CA SER A 48 0.83 -11.62 3.11
C SER A 48 1.83 -10.46 3.10
N ILE A 49 1.39 -9.25 2.76
CA ILE A 49 2.22 -8.04 2.84
C ILE A 49 2.48 -7.66 4.30
N GLU A 50 1.45 -7.69 5.15
CA GLU A 50 1.57 -7.37 6.58
C GLU A 50 2.46 -8.38 7.32
N SER A 51 2.52 -9.63 6.86
CA SER A 51 3.41 -10.66 7.41
C SER A 51 4.80 -10.72 6.76
N GLY A 52 5.03 -9.91 5.71
CA GLY A 52 6.29 -9.90 4.95
C GLY A 52 6.56 -11.16 4.13
N ASN A 53 5.51 -11.94 3.84
CA ASN A 53 5.65 -13.17 3.08
C ASN A 53 5.65 -12.91 1.57
N LEU A 54 6.83 -12.55 1.05
CA LEU A 54 7.06 -12.26 -0.36
C LEU A 54 6.69 -13.44 -1.28
N ALA A 55 6.94 -14.69 -0.86
CA ALA A 55 6.64 -15.87 -1.66
C ALA A 55 5.12 -16.07 -1.84
N VAL A 56 4.35 -15.89 -0.77
CA VAL A 56 2.88 -15.92 -0.83
C VAL A 56 2.33 -14.76 -1.66
N ALA A 57 2.86 -13.54 -1.46
CA ALA A 57 2.43 -12.39 -2.25
C ALA A 57 2.65 -12.62 -3.76
N LYS A 58 3.82 -13.15 -4.15
CA LYS A 58 4.11 -13.57 -5.53
C LYS A 58 3.06 -14.55 -6.07
N GLU A 59 2.77 -15.61 -5.33
CA GLU A 59 1.82 -16.64 -5.74
C GLU A 59 0.38 -16.11 -5.86
N LEU A 60 -0.02 -15.23 -4.94
CA LEU A 60 -1.33 -14.59 -4.99
C LEU A 60 -1.47 -13.69 -6.22
N LEU A 61 -0.43 -12.95 -6.60
CA LEU A 61 -0.42 -12.05 -7.75
C LEU A 61 -0.34 -12.75 -9.11
N LEU A 62 -0.16 -14.08 -9.18
CA LEU A 62 -0.17 -14.82 -10.45
C LEU A 62 -1.55 -14.82 -11.15
N THR A 63 -2.64 -14.67 -10.39
CA THR A 63 -4.01 -14.58 -10.95
C THR A 63 -4.77 -13.44 -10.29
N HIS A 64 -5.73 -12.82 -11.00
CA HIS A 64 -6.48 -11.65 -10.51
C HIS A 64 -5.56 -10.51 -10.01
N LYS A 65 -4.39 -10.35 -10.65
CA LYS A 65 -3.35 -9.40 -10.24
C LYS A 65 -3.91 -7.98 -10.14
N GLN A 66 -4.58 -7.53 -11.21
CA GLN A 66 -5.08 -6.18 -11.33
C GLN A 66 -6.15 -5.85 -10.27
N ASP A 67 -7.08 -6.78 -10.04
CA ASP A 67 -8.14 -6.61 -9.05
C ASP A 67 -7.57 -6.55 -7.63
N GLN A 68 -6.55 -7.35 -7.33
CA GLN A 68 -5.91 -7.37 -6.02
C GLN A 68 -5.09 -6.10 -5.74
N ILE A 69 -4.31 -5.60 -6.72
CA ILE A 69 -3.48 -4.39 -6.52
C ILE A 69 -4.30 -3.10 -6.44
N LEU A 70 -5.48 -3.06 -7.07
CA LEU A 70 -6.41 -1.93 -7.00
C LEU A 70 -7.30 -1.98 -5.75
N SER A 71 -7.30 -3.10 -5.03
CA SER A 71 -8.06 -3.24 -3.79
C SER A 71 -7.56 -2.26 -2.72
N MET A 72 -8.48 -1.83 -1.88
CA MET A 72 -8.24 -0.92 -0.76
C MET A 72 -8.78 -1.52 0.52
N LYS A 73 -8.00 -1.40 1.60
CA LYS A 73 -8.40 -1.83 2.94
C LYS A 73 -9.56 -0.96 3.42
N ASP A 74 -10.56 -1.55 4.06
CA ASP A 74 -11.77 -0.80 4.40
C ASP A 74 -11.57 0.23 5.53
N SER A 75 -10.57 0.02 6.38
CA SER A 75 -10.33 0.88 7.55
C SER A 75 -9.75 2.26 7.23
N ASN A 76 -8.96 2.39 6.15
CA ASN A 76 -8.24 3.62 5.82
C ASN A 76 -7.99 3.83 4.32
N LYS A 77 -8.56 2.96 3.47
CA LYS A 77 -8.33 2.92 2.03
C LYS A 77 -6.86 2.78 1.61
N ASP A 78 -6.00 2.22 2.47
CA ASP A 78 -4.65 1.85 2.06
C ASP A 78 -4.72 0.77 0.97
N THR A 79 -3.97 0.98 -0.11
CA THR A 79 -3.69 -0.06 -1.12
C THR A 79 -2.54 -0.96 -0.66
N ALA A 80 -2.31 -2.06 -1.36
CA ALA A 80 -1.16 -2.94 -1.14
C ALA A 80 0.18 -2.16 -1.05
N LEU A 81 0.36 -1.13 -1.89
CA LEU A 81 1.58 -0.34 -1.92
C LEU A 81 1.74 0.57 -0.70
N HIS A 82 0.64 1.11 -0.15
CA HIS A 82 0.67 1.85 1.12
C HIS A 82 1.15 0.96 2.26
N ILE A 83 0.56 -0.24 2.37
CA ILE A 83 0.90 -1.21 3.41
C ILE A 83 2.38 -1.62 3.30
N ALA A 84 2.87 -1.94 2.10
CA ALA A 84 4.26 -2.29 1.87
C ALA A 84 5.22 -1.14 2.25
N CYS A 85 4.86 0.11 1.97
CA CYS A 85 5.65 1.29 2.38
C CYS A 85 5.66 1.47 3.90
N ARG A 86 4.55 1.22 4.61
CA ARG A 86 4.52 1.26 6.08
C ARG A 86 5.45 0.23 6.72
N LYS A 87 5.64 -0.89 6.04
CA LYS A 87 6.48 -2.01 6.49
C LYS A 87 7.96 -1.83 6.13
N ALA A 88 8.30 -0.83 5.31
CA ALA A 88 9.64 -0.61 4.77
C ALA A 88 10.24 -1.85 4.06
N GLU A 89 9.37 -2.65 3.42
CA GLU A 89 9.78 -3.88 2.74
C GLU A 89 10.09 -3.62 1.26
N GLY A 90 11.32 -3.19 0.98
CA GLY A 90 11.75 -2.78 -0.36
C GLY A 90 11.48 -3.81 -1.47
N ASP A 91 11.66 -5.12 -1.19
CA ASP A 91 11.38 -6.18 -2.17
C ASP A 91 9.89 -6.37 -2.43
N MET A 92 9.04 -6.18 -1.42
CA MET A 92 7.58 -6.20 -1.58
C MET A 92 7.10 -4.99 -2.38
N ILE A 93 7.71 -3.82 -2.16
CA ILE A 93 7.42 -2.60 -2.90
C ILE A 93 7.77 -2.77 -4.38
N LYS A 94 8.96 -3.31 -4.68
CA LYS A 94 9.35 -3.64 -6.05
C LYS A 94 8.38 -4.62 -6.70
N LEU A 95 8.03 -5.71 -6.00
CA LEU A 95 7.06 -6.70 -6.48
C LEU A 95 5.74 -6.04 -6.89
N LEU A 96 5.20 -5.16 -6.05
CA LEU A 96 3.91 -4.52 -6.29
C LEU A 96 3.98 -3.53 -7.46
N VAL A 97 5.05 -2.74 -7.55
CA VAL A 97 5.26 -1.81 -8.67
C VAL A 97 5.45 -2.56 -9.99
N ASP A 98 6.26 -3.61 -10.02
CA ASP A 98 6.43 -4.49 -11.19
C ASP A 98 5.13 -5.21 -11.56
N SER A 99 4.26 -5.42 -10.57
CA SER A 99 2.93 -5.98 -10.76
C SER A 99 1.92 -4.99 -11.33
N GLY A 100 2.26 -3.70 -11.44
CA GLY A 100 1.42 -2.63 -11.99
C GLY A 100 0.68 -1.80 -10.94
N ALA A 101 1.13 -1.82 -9.67
CA ALA A 101 0.52 -0.98 -8.64
C ALA A 101 0.70 0.51 -8.96
N GLN A 102 -0.37 1.28 -8.83
CA GLN A 102 -0.32 2.72 -9.02
C GLN A 102 0.37 3.40 -7.83
N VAL A 103 1.32 4.28 -8.12
CA VAL A 103 2.21 4.90 -7.12
C VAL A 103 1.67 6.19 -6.51
N ASP A 104 0.61 6.76 -7.10
CA ASP A 104 0.04 8.06 -6.75
C ASP A 104 -1.37 7.98 -6.14
N ILE A 105 -1.88 6.77 -5.84
CA ILE A 105 -3.18 6.61 -5.19
C ILE A 105 -3.14 7.25 -3.80
N GLN A 106 -4.17 8.01 -3.46
CA GLN A 106 -4.36 8.58 -2.13
C GLN A 106 -5.29 7.71 -1.28
N ASN A 107 -4.91 7.48 -0.03
CA ASN A 107 -5.76 6.82 0.97
C ASN A 107 -6.79 7.78 1.59
N ASP A 108 -7.50 7.37 2.65
CA ASP A 108 -8.53 8.20 3.31
C ASP A 108 -8.00 9.51 3.92
N ASP A 109 -6.71 9.62 4.21
CA ASP A 109 -6.09 10.84 4.72
C ASP A 109 -5.56 11.74 3.59
N GLY A 110 -5.64 11.28 2.33
CA GLY A 110 -4.97 11.94 1.21
C GLY A 110 -3.50 11.57 1.08
N HIS A 111 -2.98 10.63 1.87
CA HIS A 111 -1.59 10.22 1.76
C HIS A 111 -1.42 9.30 0.55
N THR A 112 -0.38 9.57 -0.25
CA THR A 112 0.15 8.62 -1.23
C THR A 112 1.19 7.70 -0.57
N PRO A 113 1.60 6.59 -1.21
CA PRO A 113 2.73 5.78 -0.74
C PRO A 113 3.99 6.63 -0.49
N LEU A 114 4.23 7.65 -1.33
CA LEU A 114 5.36 8.57 -1.16
C LEU A 114 5.26 9.37 0.15
N HIS A 115 4.07 9.83 0.55
CA HIS A 115 3.87 10.50 1.86
C HIS A 115 4.27 9.59 3.02
N ILE A 116 3.88 8.30 2.97
CA ILE A 116 4.22 7.32 4.01
C ILE A 116 5.74 7.14 4.10
N THR A 117 6.41 6.93 2.96
CA THR A 117 7.88 6.75 2.94
C THR A 117 8.63 7.99 3.44
N ALA A 118 8.15 9.19 3.08
CA ALA A 118 8.73 10.44 3.53
C ALA A 118 8.53 10.65 5.04
N TRP A 119 7.36 10.30 5.58
CA TRP A 119 7.09 10.36 7.02
C TRP A 119 7.96 9.40 7.83
N LEU A 120 8.19 8.19 7.31
CA LEU A 120 9.07 7.19 7.92
C LEU A 120 10.56 7.52 7.77
N GLY A 121 10.94 8.42 6.86
CA GLY A 121 12.32 8.74 6.56
C GLY A 121 13.07 7.65 5.79
N ASP A 122 12.34 6.75 5.11
CA ASP A 122 12.94 5.69 4.29
C ASP A 122 13.44 6.28 2.96
N VAL A 123 14.66 6.80 2.99
CA VAL A 123 15.32 7.44 1.84
C VAL A 123 15.49 6.48 0.66
N THR A 124 15.70 5.19 0.92
CA THR A 124 15.92 4.19 -0.13
C THR A 124 14.64 3.96 -0.92
N THR A 125 13.54 3.74 -0.22
CA THR A 125 12.23 3.57 -0.86
C THR A 125 11.74 4.86 -1.50
N LEU A 126 11.98 6.02 -0.87
CA LEU A 126 11.64 7.32 -1.45
C LEU A 126 12.35 7.55 -2.79
N LYS A 127 13.66 7.24 -2.87
CA LYS A 127 14.43 7.26 -4.12
C LYS A 127 13.84 6.35 -5.18
N TYR A 128 13.46 5.14 -4.78
CA TYR A 128 12.84 4.16 -5.67
C TYR A 128 11.50 4.65 -6.23
N LEU A 129 10.59 5.12 -5.36
CA LEU A 129 9.28 5.66 -5.76
C LEU A 129 9.43 6.86 -6.70
N TYR A 130 10.38 7.75 -6.43
CA TYR A 130 10.69 8.87 -7.32
C TYR A 130 11.20 8.40 -8.69
N HIS A 131 12.04 7.36 -8.72
CA HIS A 131 12.55 6.78 -9.97
C HIS A 131 11.41 6.21 -10.83
N VAL A 132 10.40 5.60 -10.21
CA VAL A 132 9.19 5.09 -10.88
C VAL A 132 8.11 6.18 -11.08
N LYS A 133 8.51 7.45 -11.05
CA LYS A 133 7.71 8.63 -11.40
C LYS A 133 6.55 8.93 -10.44
N ALA A 134 6.64 8.53 -9.17
CA ALA A 134 5.71 9.01 -8.16
C ALA A 134 5.76 10.54 -8.06
N ASN A 135 4.59 11.19 -8.02
CA ASN A 135 4.49 12.64 -8.02
C ASN A 135 4.63 13.21 -6.59
N PRO A 136 5.69 14.01 -6.31
CA PRO A 136 5.90 14.59 -4.99
C PRO A 136 5.02 15.81 -4.69
N ASP A 137 4.31 16.34 -5.68
CA ASP A 137 3.50 17.56 -5.55
C ASP A 137 2.03 17.26 -5.18
N ILE A 138 1.66 15.99 -5.03
CA ILE A 138 0.33 15.61 -4.55
C ILE A 138 0.20 16.05 -3.09
N CYS A 139 -0.83 16.83 -2.79
CA CYS A 139 -1.11 17.31 -1.43
C CYS A 139 -2.04 16.34 -0.69
N ASP A 140 -1.76 16.11 0.59
CA ASP A 140 -2.71 15.42 1.49
C ASP A 140 -3.98 16.26 1.72
N LYS A 141 -5.00 15.65 2.36
CA LYS A 141 -6.28 16.35 2.61
C LYS A 141 -6.12 17.53 3.56
N VAL A 142 -5.19 17.46 4.51
CA VAL A 142 -4.94 18.52 5.49
C VAL A 142 -4.34 19.76 4.82
N SER A 143 -3.38 19.56 3.93
CA SER A 143 -2.71 20.61 3.15
C SER A 143 -3.67 21.22 2.14
N ALA A 144 -4.49 20.41 1.45
CA ALA A 144 -5.51 20.90 0.53
C ALA A 144 -6.52 21.82 1.23
N LEU A 145 -6.97 21.46 2.45
CA LEU A 145 -7.86 22.29 3.26
C LEU A 145 -7.19 23.61 3.66
N TYR A 146 -5.91 23.57 4.05
CA TYR A 146 -5.14 24.76 4.40
C TYR A 146 -4.93 25.70 3.20
N LEU A 147 -4.61 25.16 2.02
CA LEU A 147 -4.46 25.92 0.78
C LEU A 147 -5.77 26.58 0.34
N LEU A 148 -6.90 25.88 0.45
CA LEU A 148 -8.21 26.47 0.17
C LEU A 148 -8.53 27.62 1.14
N ARG A 149 -8.26 27.43 2.44
CA ARG A 149 -8.51 28.46 3.46
C ARG A 149 -7.58 29.66 3.31
N SER A 150 -6.32 29.45 2.96
CA SER A 150 -5.36 30.53 2.70
C SER A 150 -5.65 31.27 1.39
N SER A 151 -6.24 30.62 0.38
CA SER A 151 -6.72 31.31 -0.83
C SER A 151 -7.89 32.27 -0.56
N LEU A 152 -8.65 32.05 0.52
CA LEU A 152 -9.74 32.91 0.98
C LEU A 152 -9.27 34.02 1.96
N THR A 153 -7.99 34.05 2.33
CA THR A 153 -7.40 35.04 3.24
C THR A 153 -5.97 35.44 2.78
N CYS A 154 -5.78 36.64 2.24
CA CYS A 154 -4.45 37.19 1.89
C CYS A 154 -3.47 37.27 3.09
N PRO A 155 -2.15 37.44 2.87
CA PRO A 155 -1.19 36.64 2.08
C PRO A 155 -0.42 35.65 3.00
N PRO A 156 0.31 34.66 2.45
CA PRO A 156 0.88 33.56 3.24
C PRO A 156 2.10 34.00 4.06
N GLN A 157 2.11 33.62 5.35
CA GLN A 157 3.34 33.65 6.14
C GLN A 157 4.31 32.54 5.69
N PRO A 158 5.64 32.75 5.78
CA PRO A 158 6.59 31.80 5.26
C PRO A 158 6.65 30.56 6.15
N LEU A 159 6.62 29.41 5.48
CA LEU A 159 7.33 28.17 5.80
C LEU A 159 6.71 27.23 6.85
N HIS A 160 6.10 26.15 6.35
CA HIS A 160 6.35 24.81 6.91
C HIS A 160 7.39 24.07 6.03
N THR A 161 8.64 24.51 6.14
CA THR A 161 9.85 23.85 5.63
C THR A 161 10.17 22.57 6.40
N ARG A 162 9.43 21.48 6.17
CA ARG A 162 9.90 20.15 6.60
C ARG A 162 10.00 19.09 5.49
N TYR A 163 9.40 19.30 4.32
CA TYR A 163 9.50 18.34 3.21
C TYR A 163 10.45 18.77 2.07
N ARG A 164 10.87 20.04 2.02
CA ARG A 164 11.83 20.52 1.00
C ARG A 164 13.27 20.07 1.19
N ARG A 165 13.61 19.38 2.30
CA ARG A 165 15.00 18.95 2.59
C ARG A 165 15.43 17.63 1.94
N TYR A 166 14.53 16.91 1.26
CA TYR A 166 14.88 15.66 0.56
C TYR A 166 15.00 15.81 -0.97
N PHE A 167 14.77 17.00 -1.53
CA PHE A 167 14.88 17.28 -2.97
C PHE A 167 16.11 18.12 -3.33
N VAL A 168 17.28 17.73 -2.85
CA VAL A 168 18.56 18.13 -3.45
C VAL A 168 19.38 16.86 -3.65
N PHE A 169 19.21 16.22 -4.81
CA PHE A 169 20.19 15.26 -5.31
C PHE A 169 21.31 16.08 -5.94
N SER A 170 22.41 16.24 -5.20
CA SER A 170 23.73 16.55 -5.76
C SER A 170 24.51 15.27 -5.96
#